data_AF-A0A853JT58-F1
#
_entry.id   AF-A0A853JT58-F1
#
_cell.length_a   1.000
_cell.length_b   1.000
_cell.length_c   1.000
_cell.angle_alpha   90.00
_cell.angle_beta   90.00
_cell.angle_gamma   90.00
#
_symmetry.space_group_name_H-M   'P 1'
#
loop_
_entity.id
_entity.type
_entity.pdbx_description
1 polymer ?
#
loop_
_entity_poly.entity_id
_entity_poly.type
_entity_poly.pdbx_seq_one_letter_code
_entity_poly.pdbx_strand_id
1 'polypeptide(L)'
;MKDEINQGYMITDRIQVDPDNAFVLGFNPKVPQPFVTWKCGQNDYYYCGHYFNDQDKAISDLCTRVMEALDYKKESAKMAEDESELQSELPEKCYSTLLETGELVMIKRFEPGYSECGNSTSDPEKNKNLAKQLNEAAGITKAQIAAMNAGSICGWDAPNARPDYYDENGRIKKNKHKDFSR
;
A
#
# COMPACT_ATOMS: atom_id res chain seq x y z
N MET A 1 -14.39 -27.53 25.86
CA MET A 1 -13.42 -26.47 25.51
C MET A 1 -12.14 -26.78 26.26
N LYS A 2 -10.97 -26.68 25.61
CA LYS A 2 -9.71 -26.74 26.35
C LYS A 2 -9.58 -25.44 27.13
N ASP A 3 -9.23 -25.53 28.40
CA ASP A 3 -8.86 -24.34 29.17
C ASP A 3 -7.55 -23.80 28.60
N GLU A 4 -7.62 -22.67 27.93
CA GLU A 4 -6.48 -21.97 27.37
C GLU A 4 -5.82 -21.17 28.50
N ILE A 5 -4.57 -21.49 28.82
CA ILE A 5 -3.84 -20.89 29.94
C ILE A 5 -2.53 -20.31 29.43
N ASN A 6 -2.30 -19.03 29.71
CA ASN A 6 -1.05 -18.35 29.43
C ASN A 6 -0.52 -17.71 30.73
N GLN A 7 0.74 -17.99 31.08
CA GLN A 7 1.39 -17.46 32.29
C GLN A 7 0.57 -17.61 33.59
N GLY A 8 -0.23 -18.67 33.69
CA GLY A 8 -1.11 -18.94 34.84
C GLY A 8 -2.44 -18.19 34.84
N TYR A 9 -2.72 -17.37 33.83
CA TYR A 9 -4.02 -16.75 33.59
C TYR A 9 -4.84 -17.63 32.65
N MET A 10 -6.08 -17.90 33.03
CA MET A 10 -7.07 -18.55 32.18
C MET A 10 -7.60 -17.52 31.20
N ILE A 11 -7.56 -17.82 29.90
CA ILE A 11 -8.14 -16.95 28.88
C ILE A 11 -9.67 -17.07 28.97
N THR A 12 -10.33 -15.97 29.30
CA THR A 12 -11.79 -15.89 29.46
C THR A 12 -12.48 -15.42 28.19
N ASP A 13 -11.83 -14.51 27.45
CA ASP A 13 -12.40 -13.88 26.27
C ASP A 13 -11.33 -13.76 25.18
N ARG A 14 -11.75 -13.95 23.93
CA ARG A 14 -10.91 -13.78 22.73
C ARG A 14 -11.71 -13.03 21.66
N ILE A 15 -11.12 -11.96 21.14
CA ILE A 15 -11.67 -11.19 20.04
C ILE A 15 -10.69 -11.31 18.87
N GLN A 16 -11.12 -12.01 17.82
CA GLN A 16 -10.35 -12.16 16.59
C GLN A 16 -10.49 -10.89 15.73
N VAL A 17 -9.37 -10.33 15.27
CA VAL A 17 -9.34 -9.14 14.40
C VAL A 17 -9.08 -9.51 12.94
N ASP A 18 -8.19 -10.48 12.72
CA ASP A 18 -7.84 -11.06 11.43
C ASP A 18 -7.28 -12.48 11.62
N PRO A 19 -6.94 -13.26 10.59
CA PRO A 19 -6.45 -14.63 10.75
C PRO A 19 -5.19 -14.77 11.62
N ASP A 20 -4.39 -13.70 11.72
CA ASP A 20 -3.08 -13.72 12.37
C ASP A 20 -3.08 -13.02 13.74
N ASN A 21 -4.08 -12.19 14.02
CA ASN A 21 -4.13 -11.34 15.22
C ASN A 21 -5.47 -11.44 15.95
N ALA A 22 -5.38 -11.61 17.26
CA ALA A 22 -6.47 -11.52 18.21
C ALA A 22 -6.06 -10.76 19.47
N PHE A 23 -7.06 -10.36 20.26
CA PHE A 23 -6.84 -9.82 21.60
C PHE A 23 -7.61 -10.67 22.61
N VAL A 24 -7.00 -10.90 23.76
CA VAL A 24 -7.56 -11.79 24.79
C VAL A 24 -7.60 -11.13 26.15
N LEU A 25 -8.57 -11.53 26.97
CA LEU A 25 -8.62 -11.25 28.40
C LEU A 25 -8.26 -12.52 29.17
N GLY A 26 -7.32 -12.40 30.10
CA GLY A 26 -6.92 -13.46 31.01
C GLY A 26 -7.28 -13.12 32.45
N PHE A 27 -7.62 -14.15 33.24
CA PHE A 27 -7.95 -14.02 34.66
C PHE A 27 -7.14 -14.99 35.52
N ASN A 28 -6.58 -14.49 36.62
CA ASN A 28 -5.93 -15.28 37.66
C ASN A 28 -6.17 -14.66 39.06
N PRO A 29 -7.04 -15.24 39.90
CA PRO A 29 -7.35 -14.67 41.21
C PRO A 29 -6.21 -14.80 42.24
N LYS A 30 -5.13 -15.54 41.92
CA LYS A 30 -4.03 -15.85 42.86
C LYS A 30 -2.90 -14.81 42.83
N VAL A 31 -2.99 -13.79 41.98
CA VAL A 31 -1.94 -12.79 41.77
C VAL A 31 -2.46 -11.37 42.06
N PRO A 32 -1.58 -10.40 42.38
CA PRO A 32 -1.99 -9.04 42.74
C PRO A 32 -2.74 -8.27 41.65
N GLN A 33 -2.50 -8.62 40.39
CA GLN A 33 -3.19 -8.05 39.22
C GLN A 33 -3.94 -9.16 38.51
N PRO A 34 -5.17 -9.48 38.95
CA PRO A 34 -5.89 -10.67 38.49
C PRO A 34 -6.31 -10.63 37.02
N PHE A 35 -6.33 -9.48 36.36
CA PHE A 35 -6.75 -9.36 34.96
C PHE A 35 -5.56 -8.99 34.07
N VAL A 36 -5.53 -9.52 32.86
CA VAL A 36 -4.51 -9.18 31.86
C VAL A 36 -5.10 -9.18 30.46
N THR A 37 -4.70 -8.23 29.64
CA THR A 37 -5.03 -8.22 28.21
C THR A 37 -3.78 -8.49 27.37
N TRP A 38 -3.84 -9.42 26.44
CA TRP A 38 -2.73 -9.73 25.52
C TRP A 38 -3.12 -9.53 24.06
N LYS A 39 -2.13 -9.21 23.23
CA LYS A 39 -2.17 -9.52 21.79
C LYS A 39 -1.82 -10.99 21.62
N CYS A 40 -2.54 -11.67 20.76
CA CYS A 40 -2.32 -13.05 20.37
C CYS A 40 -2.03 -13.08 18.87
N GLY A 41 -0.81 -13.47 18.51
CA GLY A 41 -0.35 -13.59 17.12
C GLY A 41 -0.50 -15.01 16.58
N GLN A 42 0.11 -15.28 15.43
CA GLN A 42 0.20 -16.62 14.86
C GLN A 42 0.73 -17.65 15.86
N ASN A 43 0.24 -18.89 15.75
CA ASN A 43 0.58 -20.02 16.62
C ASN A 43 0.29 -19.77 18.12
N ASP A 44 -0.74 -18.98 18.42
CA ASP A 44 -1.13 -18.63 19.80
C ASP A 44 0.01 -17.99 20.61
N TYR A 45 0.87 -17.21 19.96
CA TYR A 45 1.92 -16.47 20.64
C TYR A 45 1.35 -15.21 21.32
N TYR A 46 1.45 -15.13 22.65
CA TYR A 46 0.96 -13.98 23.42
C TYR A 46 2.06 -12.95 23.67
N TYR A 47 1.75 -11.68 23.43
CA TYR A 47 2.67 -10.56 23.62
C TYR A 47 1.94 -9.27 24.00
N CYS A 48 2.71 -8.24 24.39
CA CYS A 48 2.21 -6.93 24.84
C CYS A 48 1.09 -7.07 25.90
N GLY A 49 1.43 -7.64 27.06
CA GLY A 49 0.50 -7.83 28.17
C GLY A 49 0.30 -6.57 29.00
N HIS A 50 -0.95 -6.15 29.18
CA HIS A 50 -1.31 -5.10 30.15
C HIS A 50 -2.05 -5.74 31.32
N TYR A 51 -1.58 -5.49 32.54
CA TYR A 51 -2.10 -6.12 33.75
C TYR A 51 -2.92 -5.12 34.56
N PHE A 52 -3.99 -5.60 35.19
CA PHE A 52 -4.96 -4.78 35.90
C PHE A 52 -5.43 -5.43 37.19
N ASN A 53 -5.76 -4.59 38.17
CA ASN A 53 -6.42 -4.98 39.40
C ASN A 53 -7.95 -4.79 39.39
N ASP A 54 -8.48 -4.31 38.27
CA ASP A 54 -9.87 -3.92 38.09
C ASP A 54 -10.37 -4.46 36.74
N GLN A 55 -11.51 -5.13 36.76
CA GLN A 55 -12.05 -5.81 35.59
C GLN A 55 -12.52 -4.81 34.53
N ASP A 56 -13.17 -3.71 34.94
CA ASP A 56 -13.71 -2.72 34.01
C ASP A 56 -12.58 -2.01 33.26
N LYS A 57 -11.45 -1.75 33.92
CA LYS A 57 -10.23 -1.25 33.26
C LYS A 57 -9.65 -2.24 32.25
N ALA A 58 -9.61 -3.53 32.60
CA ALA A 58 -9.13 -4.56 31.68
C ALA A 58 -10.03 -4.71 30.45
N ILE A 59 -11.36 -4.68 30.64
CA ILE A 59 -12.33 -4.71 29.55
C ILE A 59 -12.20 -3.46 28.67
N SER A 60 -12.05 -2.28 29.28
CA SER A 60 -11.85 -1.01 28.55
C SER A 60 -10.58 -1.04 27.70
N ASP A 61 -9.47 -1.53 28.24
CA ASP A 61 -8.21 -1.72 27.51
C ASP A 61 -8.38 -2.71 26.34
N LEU A 62 -9.04 -3.84 26.58
CA LEU A 62 -9.33 -4.84 25.54
C LEU A 62 -10.10 -4.21 24.38
N CYS A 63 -11.21 -3.53 24.68
CA CYS A 63 -12.04 -2.87 23.68
C CYS A 63 -11.25 -1.80 22.91
N THR A 64 -10.46 -0.98 23.61
CA THR A 64 -9.65 0.08 22.98
C THR A 64 -8.67 -0.51 21.99
N ARG A 65 -7.91 -1.53 22.39
CA ARG A 65 -6.91 -2.18 21.53
C ARG A 65 -7.52 -2.87 20.32
N VAL A 66 -8.70 -3.48 20.48
CA VAL A 66 -9.44 -4.07 19.37
C VAL A 66 -9.91 -3.00 18.39
N MET A 67 -10.47 -1.89 18.88
CA MET A 67 -10.93 -0.78 18.03
C MET A 67 -9.76 -0.16 17.25
N GLU A 68 -8.64 0.13 17.92
CA GLU A 68 -7.43 0.66 17.27
C GLU A 68 -6.90 -0.28 16.18
N ALA A 69 -6.92 -1.60 16.42
CA ALA A 69 -6.49 -2.58 15.42
C ALA A 69 -7.43 -2.65 14.22
N LEU A 70 -8.75 -2.56 14.45
CA LEU A 70 -9.75 -2.53 13.38
C LEU A 70 -9.66 -1.24 12.55
N ASP A 71 -9.47 -0.09 13.20
CA ASP A 71 -9.30 1.20 12.52
C ASP A 71 -8.04 1.20 11.67
N TYR A 72 -6.91 0.73 12.21
CA TYR A 72 -5.67 0.58 11.46
C TYR A 72 -5.85 -0.33 10.24
N LYS A 73 -6.54 -1.46 10.40
CA LYS A 73 -6.82 -2.39 9.31
C LYS A 73 -7.71 -1.77 8.23
N LYS A 74 -8.68 -0.96 8.63
CA LYS A 74 -9.56 -0.26 7.69
C LYS A 74 -8.78 0.79 6.89
N GLU A 75 -7.91 1.54 7.54
CA GLU A 75 -7.02 2.52 6.89
C GLU A 75 -6.10 1.81 5.89
N SER A 76 -5.45 0.70 6.28
CA SER A 76 -4.54 -0.03 5.42
C SER A 76 -5.23 -0.70 4.23
N ALA A 77 -6.42 -1.27 4.43
CA ALA A 77 -7.23 -1.84 3.35
C ALA A 77 -7.62 -0.76 2.32
N LYS A 78 -8.01 0.42 2.79
CA LYS A 78 -8.32 1.55 1.91
C LYS A 78 -7.10 2.02 1.13
N MET A 79 -5.94 2.13 1.76
CA MET A 79 -4.70 2.48 1.06
C MET A 79 -4.32 1.45 0.00
N ALA A 80 -4.49 0.16 0.29
CA ALA A 80 -4.22 -0.92 -0.66
C ALA A 80 -5.23 -0.91 -1.84
N GLU A 81 -6.49 -0.57 -1.58
CA GLU A 81 -7.51 -0.39 -2.62
C GLU A 81 -7.18 0.81 -3.52
N ASP A 82 -6.89 1.98 -2.93
CA ASP A 82 -6.45 3.18 -3.65
C ASP A 82 -5.18 2.91 -4.49
N GLU A 83 -4.23 2.14 -3.95
CA GLU A 83 -3.03 1.73 -4.68
C GLU A 83 -3.38 0.79 -5.84
N SER A 84 -4.19 -0.24 -5.60
CA SER A 84 -4.64 -1.20 -6.62
C SER A 84 -5.38 -0.52 -7.78
N GLU A 85 -6.27 0.43 -7.49
CA GLU A 85 -6.92 1.25 -8.51
C GLU A 85 -5.87 1.98 -9.36
N LEU A 86 -4.87 2.56 -8.73
CA LEU A 86 -3.77 3.23 -9.42
C LEU A 86 -2.95 2.29 -10.30
N GLN A 87 -2.69 1.07 -9.81
CA GLN A 87 -2.00 0.03 -10.60
C GLN A 87 -2.84 -0.38 -11.82
N SER A 88 -4.18 -0.40 -11.70
CA SER A 88 -5.08 -0.74 -12.80
C SER A 88 -5.13 0.34 -13.89
N GLU A 89 -4.87 1.60 -13.55
CA GLU A 89 -4.83 2.70 -14.51
C GLU A 89 -3.52 2.76 -15.31
N LEU A 90 -2.41 2.21 -14.78
CA LEU A 90 -1.13 2.20 -15.48
C LEU A 90 -1.00 0.96 -16.38
N PRO A 91 -0.58 1.14 -17.64
CA PRO A 91 -0.31 0.01 -18.53
C PRO A 91 0.86 -0.82 -18.00
N GLU A 92 0.88 -2.13 -18.27
CA GLU A 92 2.02 -3.00 -17.89
C GLU A 92 3.34 -2.48 -18.44
N LYS A 93 3.30 -1.92 -19.65
CA LYS A 93 4.44 -1.28 -20.31
C LYS A 93 3.98 -0.17 -21.25
N CYS A 94 4.86 0.81 -21.50
CA CYS A 94 4.72 1.77 -22.58
C CYS A 94 6.08 2.01 -23.26
N TYR A 95 6.05 2.71 -24.40
CA TYR A 95 7.24 3.06 -25.17
C TYR A 95 7.50 4.56 -25.09
N SER A 96 8.77 4.96 -25.00
CA SER A 96 9.20 6.37 -24.97
C SER A 96 10.51 6.51 -25.75
N THR A 97 11.00 7.74 -25.89
CA THR A 97 12.31 8.01 -26.49
C THR A 97 13.18 8.79 -25.52
N LEU A 98 14.44 8.41 -25.38
CA LEU A 98 15.40 9.16 -24.55
C LEU A 98 15.64 10.55 -25.15
N LEU A 99 15.60 11.59 -24.30
CA LEU A 99 15.80 12.97 -24.74
C LEU A 99 17.22 13.25 -25.26
N GLU A 100 18.21 12.52 -24.75
CA GLU A 100 19.62 12.73 -25.10
C GLU A 100 20.02 12.00 -26.39
N THR A 101 19.63 10.73 -26.53
CA THR A 101 20.07 9.87 -27.64
C THR A 101 19.01 9.67 -28.72
N GLY A 102 17.74 9.90 -28.42
CA GLY A 102 16.63 9.61 -29.32
C GLY A 102 16.31 8.11 -29.48
N GLU A 103 16.92 7.25 -28.66
CA GLU A 103 16.68 5.80 -28.70
C GLU A 103 15.28 5.44 -28.24
N LEU A 104 14.68 4.44 -28.89
CA LEU A 104 13.42 3.86 -28.46
C LEU A 104 13.64 3.02 -27.20
N VAL A 105 12.92 3.35 -26.14
CA VAL A 105 12.97 2.65 -24.85
C VAL A 105 11.59 2.15 -24.43
N MET A 106 11.58 1.10 -23.63
CA MET A 106 10.40 0.55 -22.99
C MET A 106 10.43 0.87 -21.51
N ILE A 107 9.28 1.30 -20.97
CA ILE A 107 9.08 1.53 -19.56
C ILE A 107 8.06 0.50 -19.09
N LYS A 108 8.37 -0.22 -18.01
CA LYS A 108 7.42 -1.11 -17.36
C LYS A 108 6.99 -0.51 -16.04
N ARG A 109 5.71 -0.64 -15.71
CA ARG A 109 5.20 -0.12 -14.43
C ARG A 109 5.91 -0.80 -13.26
N PHE A 110 6.19 -0.06 -12.20
CA PHE A 110 6.87 -0.53 -10.99
C PHE A 110 8.33 -1.01 -11.16
N GLU A 111 8.92 -0.88 -12.35
CA GLU A 111 10.36 -1.08 -12.55
C GLU A 111 11.09 0.27 -12.62
N PRO A 112 12.29 0.40 -12.05
CA PRO A 112 13.08 1.63 -12.15
C PRO A 112 13.73 1.78 -13.52
N GLY A 113 13.75 2.99 -14.06
CA GLY A 113 14.48 3.32 -15.29
C GLY A 113 13.85 2.76 -16.57
N TYR A 114 14.68 2.65 -17.61
CA TYR A 114 14.30 2.31 -18.97
C TYR A 114 14.90 0.96 -19.39
N SER A 115 14.13 0.17 -20.13
CA SER A 115 14.62 -1.03 -20.82
C SER A 115 14.92 -0.74 -22.28
N GLU A 116 16.00 -1.31 -22.80
CA GLU A 116 16.31 -1.25 -24.23
C GLU A 116 15.21 -1.91 -25.06
N CYS A 117 14.88 -1.29 -26.20
CA CYS A 117 13.97 -1.87 -27.18
C CYS A 117 14.77 -2.33 -28.41
N GLY A 118 14.72 -3.63 -28.73
CA GLY A 118 15.40 -4.19 -29.90
C GLY A 118 14.91 -3.64 -31.26
N ASN A 119 13.83 -2.86 -31.26
CA ASN A 119 13.26 -2.18 -32.42
C ASN A 119 13.77 -0.74 -32.59
N SER A 120 14.70 -0.28 -31.75
CA SER A 120 15.30 1.05 -31.85
C SER A 120 16.07 1.20 -33.17
N THR A 121 15.95 2.37 -33.79
CA THR A 121 16.66 2.75 -35.02
C THR A 121 17.65 3.88 -34.74
N SER A 122 18.55 4.16 -35.69
CA SER A 122 19.49 5.29 -35.58
C SER A 122 18.86 6.66 -35.85
N ASP A 123 17.57 6.70 -36.20
CA ASP A 123 16.84 7.93 -36.55
C ASP A 123 15.86 8.29 -35.42
N PRO A 124 16.13 9.37 -34.66
CA PRO A 124 15.29 9.79 -33.54
C PRO A 124 13.83 10.07 -33.91
N GLU A 125 13.55 10.63 -35.09
CA GLU A 125 12.18 10.93 -35.51
C GLU A 125 11.41 9.64 -35.88
N LYS A 126 12.10 8.63 -36.42
CA LYS A 126 11.49 7.29 -36.61
C LYS A 126 11.16 6.65 -35.28
N ASN A 127 12.07 6.69 -34.31
CA ASN A 127 11.83 6.14 -32.97
C ASN A 127 10.66 6.82 -32.27
N LYS A 128 10.53 8.15 -32.40
CA LYS A 128 9.41 8.91 -31.83
C LYS A 128 8.07 8.51 -32.44
N ASN A 129 8.01 8.35 -33.77
CA ASN A 129 6.80 7.87 -34.44
C ASN A 129 6.49 6.41 -34.10
N LEU A 130 7.51 5.56 -33.97
CA LEU A 130 7.37 4.16 -33.60
C LEU A 130 6.84 4.01 -32.16
N ALA A 131 7.37 4.77 -31.20
CA ALA A 131 6.87 4.80 -29.83
C ALA A 131 5.38 5.19 -29.80
N LYS A 132 5.00 6.23 -30.55
CA LYS A 132 3.61 6.68 -30.66
C LYS A 132 2.71 5.56 -31.21
N GLN A 133 3.10 4.93 -32.32
CA GLN A 133 2.33 3.84 -32.94
C GLN A 133 2.17 2.64 -32.02
N LEU A 134 3.24 2.22 -31.33
CA LEU A 134 3.19 1.08 -30.40
C LEU A 134 2.26 1.35 -29.21
N ASN A 135 2.31 2.56 -28.66
CA ASN A 135 1.41 2.95 -27.57
C ASN A 135 -0.05 3.07 -28.03
N GLU A 136 -0.30 3.69 -29.20
CA GLU A 136 -1.64 3.80 -29.78
C GLU A 136 -2.23 2.42 -30.09
N ALA A 137 -1.44 1.50 -30.64
CA ALA A 137 -1.86 0.12 -30.91
C ALA A 137 -2.17 -0.67 -29.62
N ALA A 138 -1.50 -0.34 -28.51
CA ALA A 138 -1.77 -0.91 -27.20
C ALA A 138 -2.90 -0.18 -26.43
N GLY A 139 -3.54 0.85 -27.03
CA GLY A 139 -4.60 1.63 -26.39
C GLY A 139 -4.12 2.53 -25.25
N ILE A 140 -2.81 2.82 -25.18
CA ILE A 140 -2.20 3.60 -24.12
C ILE A 140 -2.38 5.08 -24.40
N THR A 141 -2.95 5.80 -23.43
CA THR A 141 -3.20 7.24 -23.51
C THR A 141 -1.93 8.06 -23.28
N LYS A 142 -1.91 9.29 -23.78
CA LYS A 142 -0.79 10.22 -23.52
C LYS A 142 -0.61 10.53 -22.04
N ALA A 143 -1.70 10.57 -21.27
CA ALA A 143 -1.68 10.72 -19.82
C ALA A 143 -0.93 9.56 -19.14
N GLN A 144 -1.25 8.32 -19.52
CA GLN A 144 -0.55 7.13 -19.04
C GLN A 144 0.94 7.14 -19.43
N ILE A 145 1.28 7.51 -20.67
CA ILE A 145 2.70 7.60 -21.10
C ILE A 145 3.45 8.61 -20.23
N ALA A 146 2.86 9.79 -19.97
CA ALA A 146 3.50 10.82 -19.15
C ALA A 146 3.69 10.34 -17.70
N ALA A 147 2.68 9.68 -17.14
CA ALA A 147 2.73 9.07 -15.81
C ALA A 147 3.79 7.97 -15.71
N MET A 148 3.89 7.09 -16.71
CA MET A 148 4.91 6.03 -16.77
C MET A 148 6.33 6.60 -16.83
N ASN A 149 6.56 7.65 -17.63
CA ASN A 149 7.86 8.34 -17.67
C ASN A 149 8.20 8.96 -16.31
N ALA A 150 7.23 9.63 -15.69
CA ALA A 150 7.42 10.23 -14.37
C ALA A 150 7.71 9.18 -13.29
N GLY A 151 6.98 8.07 -13.25
CA GLY A 151 7.20 6.97 -12.31
C GLY A 151 8.57 6.31 -12.47
N SER A 152 9.02 6.11 -13.72
CA SER A 152 10.34 5.54 -14.01
C SER A 152 11.50 6.43 -13.52
N ILE A 153 11.33 7.76 -13.55
CA ILE A 153 12.38 8.73 -13.18
C ILE A 153 12.30 9.13 -11.70
N CYS A 154 11.09 9.43 -11.21
CA CYS A 154 10.85 10.03 -9.89
C CYS A 154 10.41 9.02 -8.83
N GLY A 155 10.13 7.78 -9.22
CA GLY A 155 9.53 6.75 -8.37
C GLY A 155 8.01 6.67 -8.55
N TRP A 156 7.48 5.45 -8.42
CA TRP A 156 6.08 5.13 -8.68
C TRP A 156 5.11 5.63 -7.60
N ASP A 157 5.62 5.97 -6.42
CA ASP A 157 4.85 6.57 -5.32
C ASP A 157 4.58 8.08 -5.55
N ALA A 158 5.27 8.69 -6.49
CA ALA A 158 5.17 10.13 -6.73
C ALA A 158 3.81 10.49 -7.36
N PRO A 159 3.18 11.63 -6.99
CA PRO A 159 1.88 12.01 -7.56
C PRO A 159 1.89 12.17 -9.09
N ASN A 160 3.03 12.52 -9.68
CA ASN A 160 3.20 12.60 -11.12
C ASN A 160 3.29 11.22 -11.80
N ALA A 161 3.42 10.11 -11.07
CA ALA A 161 3.32 8.77 -11.62
C ALA A 161 1.86 8.32 -11.86
N ARG A 162 0.89 9.22 -11.65
CA ARG A 162 -0.54 8.96 -11.77
C ARG A 162 -1.12 9.57 -13.06
N PRO A 163 -1.88 8.83 -13.89
CA PRO A 163 -2.46 9.37 -15.13
C PRO A 163 -3.44 10.53 -14.92
N ASP A 164 -4.14 10.56 -13.79
CA ASP A 164 -5.10 11.61 -13.42
C ASP A 164 -4.47 13.01 -13.29
N TYR A 165 -3.17 13.10 -13.01
CA TYR A 165 -2.39 14.34 -12.99
C TYR A 165 -2.19 14.97 -14.38
N TYR A 166 -2.50 14.24 -15.46
CA TYR A 166 -2.28 14.69 -16.83
C TYR A 166 -3.60 14.89 -17.60
N ASP A 167 -3.59 15.85 -18.52
CA ASP A 167 -4.65 16.06 -19.49
C ASP A 167 -4.57 15.04 -20.65
N GLU A 168 -5.53 15.11 -21.57
CA GLU A 168 -5.59 14.27 -22.78
C GLU A 168 -4.34 14.35 -23.67
N ASN A 169 -3.52 15.40 -23.49
CA ASN A 169 -2.28 15.62 -24.22
C ASN A 169 -1.04 15.16 -23.45
N GLY A 170 -1.21 14.57 -22.26
CA GLY A 170 -0.10 14.15 -21.41
C GLY A 170 0.60 15.32 -20.71
N ARG A 171 -0.06 16.47 -20.56
CA ARG A 171 0.48 17.64 -19.84
C ARG A 171 -0.12 17.72 -18.45
N ILE A 172 0.68 18.16 -17.49
CA ILE A 172 0.25 18.30 -16.09
C ILE A 172 -0.97 19.23 -16.03
N LYS A 173 -2.07 18.74 -15.47
CA LYS A 173 -3.28 19.53 -15.21
C LYS A 173 -2.93 20.63 -14.20
N LYS A 174 -3.17 21.89 -14.57
CA LYS A 174 -3.00 23.04 -13.67
C LYS A 174 -4.16 23.13 -12.68
N ASN A 175 -4.33 22.15 -11.79
CA ASN A 175 -5.34 22.23 -10.73
C ASN A 175 -4.70 22.27 -9.33
N LYS A 176 -4.68 23.51 -8.82
CA LYS A 176 -4.48 24.00 -7.45
C LYS A 176 -3.47 23.23 -6.60
N HIS A 177 -2.28 23.81 -6.47
CA HIS A 177 -1.61 23.92 -5.17
C HIS A 177 -2.68 24.28 -4.13
N LYS A 178 -3.19 23.30 -3.38
CA LYS A 178 -3.57 23.57 -2.00
C LYS A 178 -2.23 23.68 -1.28
N ASP A 179 -1.87 24.91 -0.96
CA ASP A 179 -0.80 25.23 -0.03
C ASP A 179 -0.93 24.32 1.20
N PHE A 180 -0.06 23.33 1.31
CA PHE A 180 0.28 22.75 2.61
C PHE A 180 1.32 23.67 3.24
N SER A 181 0.87 24.87 3.62
CA SER A 181 1.56 25.65 4.65
C SER A 181 1.14 25.05 6.00
N ARG A 182 2.05 24.34 6.65
CA ARG A 182 2.05 24.17 8.09
C ARG A 182 3.47 24.32 8.62
#